data_AF-A0A6J4XBE3-F1
#
_entry.id   AF-A0A6J4XBE3-F1
#
_cell.length_a   1.000
_cell.length_b   1.000
_cell.length_c   1.000
_cell.angle_alpha   90.00
_cell.angle_beta   90.00
_cell.angle_gamma   90.00
#
_symmetry.space_group_name_H-M   'P 1'
#
loop_
_entity.id
_entity.type
_entity.pdbx_description
1 polymer ?
#
loop_
_entity_poly.entity_id
_entity_poly.type
_entity_poly.pdbx_seq_one_letter_code
_entity_poly.pdbx_strand_id
1 'polypeptide(L)'
;MKLSSHKALMTVLILCGLLVPPVIFTMLFLQAPSISAENARDIIANGKVNSILIDVRSAREFEVFHLAGAINIPLEKIQADDNLSWQNHLKNREHIFLICNMGFLSAGATERFHKLGFPKAKNIEGGMDAWLAGGKRDPERAPVRVQTPYGPGPGVPRLEFSLFEQALISFAAFGIKPLYGLISLGLILLLFKNRKTDAVALKWAMIAFFLGENACAVNFLFYDEQSLLMEYLHMYGMMVSFGFASYAFMVMLDTRVIGFTDKNEKCILLANCRQCFKYQPVSCNLRLMFLYLVPATAIIAGIPLSGDLASYFYVGDVFGGDVLFGHFLYQQIIEYRICSLLSIVFLVIAGFYLFKFREMGLPVAKIYFAAALGPLFFGLMRFIMFEVYRGNPLWAEAWEEITEFIFIGFILWIVWWWRGPDMQFPFSSKKR
;
A
#
# COMPACT_ATOMS: atom_id res chain seq x y z
N MET A 1 -19.69 26.73 -10.44
CA MET A 1 -18.68 25.93 -11.17
C MET A 1 -19.18 24.49 -11.26
N LYS A 2 -19.71 24.04 -12.41
CA LYS A 2 -20.21 22.66 -12.62
C LYS A 2 -19.02 21.72 -12.91
N LEU A 3 -18.18 21.45 -11.91
CA LEU A 3 -17.30 20.28 -12.01
C LEU A 3 -18.21 19.05 -11.88
N SER A 4 -18.20 18.14 -12.85
CA SER A 4 -18.94 16.89 -12.70
C SER A 4 -18.36 16.15 -11.49
N SER A 5 -19.22 15.62 -10.61
CA SER A 5 -18.82 15.08 -9.30
C SER A 5 -17.74 13.99 -9.39
N HIS A 6 -17.69 13.23 -10.49
CA HIS A 6 -16.62 12.27 -10.77
C HIS A 6 -15.27 12.93 -11.13
N LYS A 7 -15.26 14.09 -11.79
CA LYS A 7 -14.01 14.86 -12.05
C LYS A 7 -13.45 15.42 -10.75
N ALA A 8 -14.30 15.88 -9.84
CA ALA A 8 -13.87 16.33 -8.51
C ALA A 8 -13.24 15.19 -7.70
N LEU A 9 -13.88 14.01 -7.66
CA LEU A 9 -13.30 12.82 -7.03
C LEU A 9 -11.97 12.43 -7.67
N MET A 10 -11.93 12.40 -9.00
CA MET A 10 -10.73 12.09 -9.75
C MET A 10 -9.59 13.06 -9.41
N THR A 11 -9.86 14.37 -9.37
CA THR A 11 -8.86 15.36 -8.96
C THR A 11 -8.40 15.16 -7.51
N VAL A 12 -9.30 14.86 -6.57
CA VAL A 12 -8.93 14.61 -5.16
C VAL A 12 -8.03 13.38 -5.04
N LEU A 13 -8.42 12.26 -5.66
CA LEU A 13 -7.66 11.01 -5.61
C LEU A 13 -6.31 11.13 -6.34
N ILE A 14 -6.30 11.74 -7.53
CA ILE A 14 -5.09 12.01 -8.31
C ILE A 14 -4.13 12.93 -7.56
N LEU A 15 -4.61 14.05 -6.99
CA LEU A 15 -3.71 14.98 -6.29
C LEU A 15 -3.14 14.38 -5.01
N CYS A 16 -3.92 13.61 -4.26
CA CYS A 16 -3.42 12.98 -3.03
C CYS A 16 -2.46 11.81 -3.33
N GLY A 17 -2.67 11.11 -4.45
CA GLY A 17 -1.77 10.09 -4.97
C GLY A 17 -0.51 10.59 -5.67
N LEU A 18 -0.56 11.71 -6.38
CA LEU A 18 0.62 12.21 -7.12
C LEU A 18 1.49 13.15 -6.29
N LEU A 19 0.94 13.81 -5.27
CA LEU A 19 1.68 14.85 -4.54
C LEU A 19 2.23 14.40 -3.19
N VAL A 20 1.56 13.49 -2.48
CA VAL A 20 1.97 13.15 -1.11
C VAL A 20 3.14 12.16 -1.12
N PRO A 21 3.09 11.02 -1.84
CA PRO A 21 4.14 10.02 -1.74
C PRO A 21 5.40 10.34 -2.54
N PRO A 22 5.40 10.88 -3.79
CA PRO A 22 6.63 11.24 -4.48
C PRO A 22 7.42 12.38 -3.81
N VAL A 23 6.74 13.33 -3.15
CA VAL A 23 7.38 14.42 -2.40
C VAL A 23 7.95 13.90 -1.08
N ILE A 24 7.20 13.06 -0.35
CA ILE A 24 7.72 12.38 0.84
C ILE A 24 8.86 11.43 0.46
N PHE A 25 8.74 10.68 -0.64
CA PHE A 25 9.76 9.80 -1.19
C PHE A 25 11.00 10.60 -1.59
N THR A 26 10.87 11.67 -2.37
CA THR A 26 12.03 12.52 -2.70
C THR A 26 12.61 13.21 -1.46
N MET A 27 11.82 13.72 -0.53
CA MET A 27 12.31 14.32 0.73
C MET A 27 12.97 13.30 1.67
N LEU A 28 12.52 12.05 1.69
CA LEU A 28 13.10 10.96 2.50
C LEU A 28 14.31 10.30 1.82
N PHE A 29 14.38 10.27 0.49
CA PHE A 29 15.38 9.52 -0.30
C PHE A 29 16.40 10.41 -1.05
N LEU A 30 16.36 11.74 -0.91
CA LEU A 30 17.36 12.64 -1.53
C LEU A 30 18.54 12.95 -0.59
N GLN A 31 19.75 12.84 -1.17
CA GLN A 31 21.02 13.54 -0.88
C GLN A 31 22.20 12.75 -0.25
N ALA A 32 22.06 11.48 0.13
CA ALA A 32 23.23 10.69 0.56
C ALA A 32 23.83 9.89 -0.60
N PRO A 33 25.17 9.88 -0.78
CA PRO A 33 25.83 8.94 -1.69
C PRO A 33 25.43 7.50 -1.35
N SER A 34 24.90 6.79 -2.34
CA SER A 34 24.25 5.49 -2.12
C SER A 34 24.80 4.41 -3.07
N ILE A 35 24.52 3.15 -2.75
CA ILE A 35 24.86 1.97 -3.54
C ILE A 35 23.72 0.94 -3.44
N SER A 36 23.43 0.24 -4.52
CA SER A 36 22.45 -0.85 -4.50
C SER A 36 22.87 -1.97 -3.55
N ALA A 37 21.90 -2.63 -2.92
CA ALA A 37 22.15 -3.75 -2.02
C ALA A 37 22.91 -4.90 -2.70
N GLU A 38 22.62 -5.19 -3.98
CA GLU A 38 23.34 -6.19 -4.77
C GLU A 38 24.83 -5.86 -4.91
N ASN A 39 25.17 -4.65 -5.34
CA ASN A 39 26.56 -4.23 -5.54
C ASN A 39 27.33 -4.19 -4.21
N ALA A 40 26.69 -3.70 -3.13
CA ALA A 40 27.30 -3.72 -1.80
C ALA A 40 27.58 -5.16 -1.33
N ARG A 41 26.63 -6.08 -1.58
CA ARG A 41 26.77 -7.50 -1.24
C ARG A 41 27.92 -8.15 -2.01
N ASP A 42 28.03 -7.90 -3.31
CA ASP A 42 29.11 -8.44 -4.13
C ASP A 42 30.49 -7.91 -3.68
N ILE A 43 30.59 -6.62 -3.32
CA ILE A 43 31.83 -6.04 -2.79
C ILE A 43 32.23 -6.69 -1.45
N ILE A 44 31.26 -6.85 -0.54
CA ILE A 44 31.49 -7.46 0.77
C ILE A 44 31.86 -8.94 0.63
N ALA A 45 31.15 -9.69 -0.21
CA ALA A 45 31.35 -11.13 -0.41
C ALA A 45 32.69 -11.45 -1.09
N ASN A 46 33.14 -10.61 -2.03
CA ASN A 46 34.40 -10.82 -2.74
C ASN A 46 35.63 -10.72 -1.82
N GLY A 47 35.54 -10.04 -0.66
CA GLY A 47 36.59 -9.97 0.36
C GLY A 47 37.92 -9.31 -0.05
N LYS A 48 38.09 -8.96 -1.33
CA LYS A 48 39.31 -8.35 -1.91
C LYS A 48 39.48 -6.88 -1.56
N VAL A 49 38.39 -6.22 -1.16
CA VAL A 49 38.33 -4.78 -0.89
C VAL A 49 38.10 -4.58 0.60
N ASN A 50 38.86 -3.68 1.22
CA ASN A 50 38.78 -3.47 2.67
C ASN A 50 37.51 -2.69 3.03
N SER A 51 36.38 -3.39 3.13
CA SER A 51 35.07 -2.82 3.41
C SER A 51 34.65 -3.02 4.86
N ILE A 52 33.70 -2.20 5.32
CA ILE A 52 33.01 -2.37 6.59
C ILE A 52 31.52 -2.11 6.40
N LEU A 53 30.70 -2.92 7.07
CA LEU A 53 29.25 -2.76 7.13
C LEU A 53 28.85 -2.27 8.52
N ILE A 54 28.17 -1.14 8.58
CA ILE A 54 27.72 -0.49 9.81
C ILE A 54 26.19 -0.50 9.83
N ASP A 55 25.64 -1.18 10.82
CA ASP A 55 24.21 -1.15 11.10
C ASP A 55 23.88 -0.01 12.06
N VAL A 56 23.07 0.93 11.59
CA VAL A 56 22.71 2.15 12.35
C VAL A 56 21.40 2.04 13.11
N ARG A 57 20.78 0.85 13.14
CA ARG A 57 19.57 0.59 13.93
C ARG A 57 19.90 0.52 15.42
N SER A 58 18.86 0.49 16.25
CA SER A 58 19.03 0.36 17.69
C SER A 58 19.77 -0.94 18.05
N ALA A 59 20.45 -0.95 19.19
CA ALA A 59 21.14 -2.16 19.68
C ALA A 59 20.17 -3.34 19.82
N ARG A 60 18.91 -3.09 20.22
CA ARG A 60 17.87 -4.11 20.32
C ARG A 60 17.53 -4.73 18.96
N GLU A 61 17.33 -3.91 17.93
CA GLU A 61 17.05 -4.41 16.58
C GLU A 61 18.22 -5.21 16.01
N PHE A 62 19.45 -4.74 16.26
CA PHE A 62 20.66 -5.42 15.86
C PHE A 62 20.82 -6.77 16.56
N GLU A 63 20.63 -6.81 17.89
CA GLU A 63 20.68 -8.06 18.66
C GLU A 63 19.70 -9.09 18.11
N VAL A 64 18.45 -8.70 17.85
CA VAL A 64 17.42 -9.59 17.29
C VAL A 64 17.82 -10.17 15.93
N PHE A 65 18.34 -9.35 15.03
CA PHE A 65 18.70 -9.74 13.68
C PHE A 65 19.69 -8.75 13.08
N HIS A 66 20.82 -9.21 12.52
CA HIS A 66 21.72 -8.38 11.73
C HIS A 66 22.51 -9.17 10.69
N LEU A 67 23.08 -8.47 9.71
CA LEU A 67 23.93 -9.07 8.69
C LEU A 67 25.28 -9.51 9.29
N ALA A 68 25.75 -10.71 8.92
CA ALA A 68 27.01 -11.23 9.44
C ALA A 68 28.19 -10.29 9.14
N GLY A 69 29.01 -10.03 10.14
CA GLY A 69 30.17 -9.13 10.03
C GLY A 69 29.81 -7.63 10.08
N ALA A 70 28.53 -7.27 10.21
CA ALA A 70 28.14 -5.91 10.51
C ALA A 70 28.54 -5.52 11.93
N ILE A 71 28.89 -4.24 12.13
CA ILE A 71 29.04 -3.65 13.46
C ILE A 71 27.86 -2.72 13.75
N ASN A 72 27.35 -2.72 14.97
CA ASN A 72 26.27 -1.81 15.35
C ASN A 72 26.81 -0.47 15.84
N ILE A 73 26.44 0.60 15.16
CA ILE A 73 26.65 1.97 15.62
C ILE A 73 25.31 2.71 15.44
N PRO A 74 24.43 2.70 16.46
CA PRO A 74 23.11 3.31 16.38
C PRO A 74 23.14 4.76 15.92
N LEU A 75 22.16 5.18 15.11
CA LEU A 75 22.08 6.53 14.56
C LEU A 75 22.15 7.59 15.67
N GLU A 76 21.50 7.36 16.81
CA GLU A 76 21.52 8.30 17.93
C GLU A 76 22.95 8.54 18.44
N LYS A 77 23.78 7.48 18.46
CA LYS A 77 25.20 7.60 18.82
C LYS A 77 25.99 8.33 17.73
N ILE A 78 25.72 8.08 16.45
CA ILE A 78 26.36 8.79 15.33
C ILE A 78 26.06 10.29 15.37
N GLN A 79 24.84 10.66 15.76
CA GLN A 79 24.42 12.04 15.86
C GLN A 79 24.95 12.73 17.11
N ALA A 80 25.03 12.03 18.25
CA ALA A 80 25.45 12.59 19.53
C ALA A 80 26.97 12.55 19.79
N ASP A 81 27.72 11.63 19.16
CA ASP A 81 29.16 11.45 19.41
C ASP A 81 30.01 12.34 18.49
N ASP A 82 30.31 13.56 18.93
CA ASP A 82 31.26 14.46 18.26
C ASP A 82 32.72 14.01 18.39
N ASN A 83 33.03 13.09 19.31
CA ASN A 83 34.41 12.60 19.55
C ASN A 83 34.79 11.42 18.64
N LEU A 84 33.82 10.90 17.88
CA LEU A 84 33.99 9.82 16.91
C LEU A 84 34.78 8.65 17.50
N SER A 85 34.35 8.13 18.64
CA SER A 85 35.06 7.04 19.35
C SER A 85 35.30 5.80 18.47
N TRP A 86 34.49 5.62 17.42
CA TRP A 86 34.58 4.57 16.40
C TRP A 86 35.49 4.88 15.20
N GLN A 87 36.00 6.12 15.02
CA GLN A 87 36.71 6.58 13.82
C GLN A 87 37.92 5.73 13.42
N ASN A 88 38.65 5.21 14.40
CA ASN A 88 39.89 4.48 14.17
C ASN A 88 39.63 3.16 13.41
N HIS A 89 38.42 2.60 13.50
CA HIS A 89 38.01 1.41 12.76
C HIS A 89 37.68 1.70 11.28
N LEU A 90 37.54 2.97 10.91
CA LEU A 90 37.03 3.40 9.60
C LEU A 90 38.06 4.09 8.71
N LYS A 91 39.09 4.73 9.28
CA LYS A 91 40.07 5.54 8.53
C LYS A 91 40.77 4.79 7.38
N ASN A 92 40.97 3.47 7.52
CA ASN A 92 41.66 2.64 6.52
C ASN A 92 40.70 1.85 5.62
N ARG A 93 39.38 2.06 5.73
CA ARG A 93 38.39 1.34 4.92
C ARG A 93 38.26 1.99 3.55
N GLU A 94 38.22 1.15 2.52
CA GLU A 94 38.00 1.56 1.13
C GLU A 94 36.52 1.78 0.84
N HIS A 95 35.66 1.04 1.53
CA HIS A 95 34.21 1.26 1.53
C HIS A 95 33.64 1.21 2.94
N ILE A 96 32.79 2.17 3.25
CA ILE A 96 32.01 2.18 4.50
C ILE A 96 30.55 2.12 4.07
N PHE A 97 29.91 0.97 4.30
CA PHE A 97 28.50 0.79 3.97
C PHE A 97 27.67 0.99 5.23
N LEU A 98 26.64 1.83 5.15
CA LEU A 98 25.70 2.06 6.24
C LEU A 98 24.36 1.45 5.88
N ILE A 99 23.76 0.74 6.83
CA ILE A 99 22.49 0.06 6.64
C ILE A 99 21.56 0.30 7.82
N CYS A 100 20.27 0.46 7.53
CA CYS A 100 19.18 0.36 8.49
C CYS A 100 18.05 -0.48 7.87
N ASN A 101 16.82 -0.47 8.42
CA ASN A 101 15.72 -1.28 7.88
C ASN A 101 15.44 -0.96 6.40
N MET A 102 15.22 0.32 6.05
CA MET A 102 14.81 0.74 4.68
C MET A 102 15.82 1.65 3.95
N GLY A 103 16.99 1.91 4.55
CA GLY A 103 17.98 2.84 3.99
C GLY A 103 17.77 4.31 4.38
N PHE A 104 16.69 4.66 5.11
CA PHE A 104 16.39 6.04 5.50
C PHE A 104 17.32 6.60 6.59
N LEU A 105 17.37 5.92 7.75
CA LEU A 105 18.22 6.35 8.87
C LEU A 105 19.71 6.28 8.49
N SER A 106 20.10 5.30 7.68
CA SER A 106 21.45 5.15 7.16
C SER A 106 21.83 6.19 6.11
N ALA A 107 20.88 6.76 5.36
CA ALA A 107 21.15 7.92 4.51
C ALA A 107 21.55 9.15 5.34
N GLY A 108 20.79 9.46 6.40
CA GLY A 108 21.13 10.54 7.34
C GLY A 108 22.47 10.30 8.05
N ALA A 109 22.73 9.06 8.47
CA ALA A 109 24.03 8.68 9.01
C ALA A 109 25.17 8.86 7.99
N THR A 110 24.92 8.53 6.72
CA THR A 110 25.90 8.68 5.64
C THR A 110 26.27 10.14 5.42
N GLU A 111 25.29 11.04 5.39
CA GLU A 111 25.55 12.48 5.28
C GLU A 111 26.39 12.99 6.47
N ARG A 112 26.06 12.53 7.69
CA ARG A 112 26.84 12.85 8.89
C ARG A 112 28.27 12.33 8.78
N PHE A 113 28.47 11.10 8.31
CA PHE A 113 29.81 10.53 8.07
C PHE A 113 30.62 11.36 7.07
N HIS A 114 29.98 11.85 6.00
CA HIS A 114 30.63 12.76 5.04
C HIS A 114 31.06 14.08 5.71
N LYS A 115 30.19 14.69 6.52
CA LYS A 115 30.51 15.91 7.29
C LYS A 115 31.66 15.69 8.29
N LEU A 116 31.83 14.47 8.76
CA LEU A 116 32.89 14.05 9.70
C LEU A 116 34.17 13.59 8.98
N GLY A 117 34.27 13.75 7.66
CA GLY A 117 35.48 13.46 6.89
C GLY A 117 35.60 12.02 6.38
N PHE A 118 34.48 11.28 6.29
CA PHE A 118 34.43 9.94 5.70
C PHE A 118 33.71 9.95 4.33
N PRO A 119 34.32 10.51 3.27
CA PRO A 119 33.68 10.66 1.95
C PRO A 119 33.41 9.32 1.24
N LYS A 120 34.00 8.23 1.72
CA LYS A 120 33.82 6.87 1.19
C LYS A 120 32.57 6.17 1.76
N ALA A 121 31.85 6.82 2.67
CA ALA A 121 30.61 6.30 3.21
C ALA A 121 29.51 6.27 2.15
N LYS A 122 28.81 5.14 2.06
CA LYS A 122 27.68 4.96 1.17
C LYS A 122 26.52 4.33 1.92
N ASN A 123 25.33 4.85 1.70
CA ASN A 123 24.09 4.25 2.15
C ASN A 123 23.76 3.02 1.29
N ILE A 124 23.32 1.93 1.90
CA ILE A 124 22.74 0.81 1.16
C ILE A 124 21.29 1.17 0.81
N GLU A 125 21.02 1.29 -0.49
CA GLU A 125 19.68 1.62 -1.02
C GLU A 125 18.67 0.55 -0.61
N GLY A 126 17.52 1.00 -0.09
CA GLY A 126 16.48 0.11 0.42
C GLY A 126 16.85 -0.65 1.71
N GLY A 127 18.05 -0.43 2.28
CA GLY A 127 18.44 -0.99 3.58
C GLY A 127 18.48 -2.51 3.63
N MET A 128 18.18 -3.06 4.81
CA MET A 128 18.06 -4.50 5.03
C MET A 128 16.93 -5.11 4.21
N ASP A 129 15.82 -4.38 4.05
CA ASP A 129 14.67 -4.80 3.26
C ASP A 129 15.12 -5.19 1.84
N ALA A 130 15.81 -4.29 1.12
CA ALA A 130 16.38 -4.60 -0.19
C ALA A 130 17.52 -5.63 -0.14
N TRP A 131 18.31 -5.65 0.93
CA TRP A 131 19.36 -6.65 1.11
C TRP A 131 18.80 -8.07 1.27
N LEU A 132 17.63 -8.24 1.87
CA LEU A 132 17.02 -9.55 2.03
C LEU A 132 16.26 -9.96 0.77
N ALA A 133 15.57 -9.01 0.12
CA ALA A 133 14.89 -9.23 -1.15
C ALA A 133 15.84 -9.67 -2.28
N GLY A 134 17.01 -9.02 -2.41
CA GLY A 134 17.91 -9.24 -3.54
C GLY A 134 18.77 -10.50 -3.51
N GLY A 135 18.47 -11.49 -2.66
CA GLY A 135 19.13 -12.79 -2.70
C GLY A 135 18.71 -13.55 -3.96
N LYS A 136 19.50 -13.50 -5.04
CA LYS A 136 19.23 -14.33 -6.23
C LYS A 136 19.00 -15.79 -5.82
N ARG A 137 17.95 -16.41 -6.38
CA ARG A 137 17.72 -17.86 -6.39
C ARG A 137 18.85 -18.56 -7.16
N ASP A 138 20.03 -18.60 -6.58
CA ASP A 138 21.14 -19.40 -7.08
C ASP A 138 21.35 -20.56 -6.08
N PRO A 139 21.00 -21.80 -6.46
CA PRO A 139 21.11 -22.95 -5.58
C PRO A 139 22.57 -23.28 -5.19
N GLU A 140 23.57 -22.66 -5.82
CA GLU A 140 24.99 -22.78 -5.46
C GLU A 140 25.52 -21.58 -4.63
N ARG A 141 24.75 -20.49 -4.48
CA ARG A 141 25.15 -19.36 -3.62
C ARG A 141 24.92 -19.66 -2.15
N ALA A 142 25.95 -19.45 -1.34
CA ALA A 142 25.85 -19.56 0.11
C ALA A 142 24.75 -18.63 0.65
N PRO A 143 23.88 -19.10 1.57
CA PRO A 143 22.83 -18.28 2.14
C PRO A 143 23.40 -17.03 2.79
N VAL A 144 22.67 -15.91 2.71
CA VAL A 144 23.00 -14.68 3.46
C VAL A 144 23.15 -15.08 4.93
N ARG A 145 24.38 -15.06 5.44
CA ARG A 145 24.63 -15.36 6.85
C ARG A 145 24.12 -14.19 7.67
N VAL A 146 23.18 -14.49 8.56
CA VAL A 146 22.57 -13.56 9.49
C VAL A 146 23.03 -13.97 10.88
N GLN A 147 23.29 -12.98 11.71
CA GLN A 147 23.65 -13.20 13.10
C GLN A 147 22.45 -12.81 13.97
N THR A 148 22.07 -13.73 14.85
CA THR A 148 20.91 -13.62 15.76
C THR A 148 21.42 -13.76 17.21
N PRO A 149 20.59 -13.49 18.25
CA PRO A 149 20.99 -13.68 19.64
C PRO A 149 21.40 -15.14 19.96
N TYR A 150 21.01 -16.08 19.10
CA TYR A 150 21.22 -17.52 19.27
C TYR A 150 22.44 -18.04 18.48
N GLY A 151 23.26 -17.14 17.90
CA GLY A 151 24.47 -17.47 17.16
C GLY A 151 24.35 -17.29 15.64
N PRO A 152 25.39 -17.65 14.87
CA PRO A 152 25.36 -17.63 13.41
C PRO A 152 24.42 -18.73 12.91
N GLY A 153 23.18 -18.38 12.62
CA GLY A 153 22.18 -19.24 11.99
C GLY A 153 22.12 -19.01 10.47
N PRO A 154 21.53 -19.94 9.70
CA PRO A 154 21.23 -19.68 8.31
C PRO A 154 20.12 -18.62 8.22
N GLY A 155 20.47 -17.38 7.86
CA GLY A 155 19.57 -16.39 7.26
C GLY A 155 18.22 -16.13 7.94
N VAL A 156 17.33 -15.51 7.16
CA VAL A 156 15.90 -15.32 7.44
C VAL A 156 15.26 -16.67 7.85
N PRO A 157 14.39 -16.72 8.89
CA PRO A 157 13.75 -17.98 9.32
C PRO A 157 13.08 -18.72 8.17
N ARG A 158 13.34 -20.02 8.04
CA ARG A 158 12.74 -20.86 7.01
C ARG A 158 11.45 -21.49 7.53
N LEU A 159 10.36 -21.37 6.77
CA LEU A 159 9.10 -22.04 7.02
C LEU A 159 8.98 -23.26 6.12
N GLU A 160 8.60 -24.39 6.69
CA GLU A 160 8.21 -25.58 5.92
C GLU A 160 6.73 -25.47 5.58
N PHE A 161 6.41 -25.46 4.29
CA PHE A 161 5.04 -25.41 3.82
C PHE A 161 4.53 -26.80 3.44
N SER A 162 3.30 -27.10 3.83
CA SER A 162 2.59 -28.26 3.34
C SER A 162 2.36 -28.18 1.82
N LEU A 163 2.16 -29.33 1.16
CA LEU A 163 1.77 -29.37 -0.26
C LEU A 163 0.54 -28.52 -0.56
N PHE A 164 -0.39 -28.42 0.39
CA PHE A 164 -1.57 -27.58 0.27
C PHE A 164 -1.22 -26.09 0.28
N GLU A 165 -0.38 -25.64 1.21
CA GLU A 165 0.05 -24.23 1.29
C GLU A 165 0.86 -23.82 0.05
N GLN A 166 1.75 -24.69 -0.43
CA GLN A 166 2.51 -24.46 -1.67
C GLN A 166 1.60 -24.37 -2.90
N ALA A 167 0.61 -25.26 -3.00
CA ALA A 167 -0.39 -25.22 -4.07
C ALA A 167 -1.28 -23.97 -3.97
N LEU A 168 -1.69 -23.59 -2.75
CA LEU A 168 -2.53 -22.43 -2.49
C LEU A 168 -1.84 -21.13 -2.92
N ILE A 169 -0.60 -20.89 -2.47
CA ILE A 169 0.11 -19.65 -2.81
C ILE A 169 0.44 -19.58 -4.30
N SER A 170 0.78 -20.72 -4.91
CA SER A 170 0.99 -20.80 -6.37
C SER A 170 -0.29 -20.54 -7.14
N PHE A 171 -1.42 -21.09 -6.68
CA PHE A 171 -2.72 -20.85 -7.30
C PHE A 171 -3.20 -19.40 -7.08
N ALA A 172 -2.90 -18.78 -5.94
CA ALA A 172 -3.17 -17.37 -5.71
C ALA A 172 -2.41 -16.49 -6.73
N ALA A 173 -1.09 -16.68 -6.84
CA ALA A 173 -0.22 -15.88 -7.71
C ALA A 173 -0.46 -16.13 -9.21
N PHE A 174 -0.67 -17.38 -9.64
CA PHE A 174 -0.74 -17.74 -11.07
C PHE A 174 -2.15 -18.12 -11.56
N GLY A 175 -3.11 -18.30 -10.66
CA GLY A 175 -4.50 -18.61 -10.98
C GLY A 175 -5.43 -17.44 -10.70
N ILE A 176 -5.55 -17.07 -9.41
CA ILE A 176 -6.48 -16.04 -8.94
C ILE A 176 -6.12 -14.67 -9.52
N LYS A 177 -4.84 -14.29 -9.43
CA LYS A 177 -4.35 -12.99 -9.86
C LYS A 177 -4.56 -12.67 -11.35
N PRO A 178 -4.15 -13.55 -12.28
CA PRO A 178 -4.50 -13.38 -13.70
C PRO A 178 -6.01 -13.37 -13.95
N LEU A 179 -6.77 -14.19 -13.22
CA LEU A 179 -8.21 -14.32 -13.42
C LEU A 179 -8.97 -13.03 -13.08
N TYR A 180 -8.76 -12.43 -11.90
CA TYR A 180 -9.40 -11.15 -11.60
C TYR A 180 -8.88 -10.03 -12.50
N GLY A 181 -7.64 -10.13 -13.01
CA GLY A 181 -7.06 -9.16 -13.92
C GLY A 181 -7.82 -9.14 -15.25
N LEU A 182 -8.12 -10.32 -15.79
CA LEU A 182 -8.95 -10.49 -16.99
C LEU A 182 -10.40 -10.05 -16.76
N ILE A 183 -10.98 -10.35 -15.60
CA ILE A 183 -12.34 -9.91 -15.27
C ILE A 183 -12.38 -8.38 -15.18
N SER A 184 -11.42 -7.75 -14.51
CA SER A 184 -11.28 -6.30 -14.42
C SER A 184 -11.16 -5.66 -15.81
N LEU A 185 -10.30 -6.21 -16.70
CA LEU A 185 -10.19 -5.75 -18.07
C LEU A 185 -11.52 -5.88 -18.85
N GLY A 186 -12.20 -7.01 -18.70
CA GLY A 186 -13.54 -7.22 -19.27
C GLY A 186 -14.56 -6.18 -18.81
N LEU A 187 -14.54 -5.82 -17.52
CA LEU A 187 -15.38 -4.78 -16.95
C LEU A 187 -15.05 -3.39 -17.49
N ILE A 188 -13.76 -3.05 -17.67
CA ILE A 188 -13.32 -1.80 -18.30
C ILE A 188 -13.93 -1.68 -19.70
N LEU A 189 -13.81 -2.73 -20.51
CA LEU A 189 -14.34 -2.76 -21.88
C LEU A 189 -15.85 -2.63 -21.90
N LEU A 190 -16.55 -3.35 -21.01
CA LEU A 190 -18.01 -3.30 -20.89
C LEU A 190 -18.51 -1.89 -20.51
N LEU A 191 -17.83 -1.23 -19.58
CA LEU A 191 -18.20 0.10 -19.09
C LEU A 191 -17.69 1.24 -19.98
N PHE A 192 -16.87 0.95 -21.00
CA PHE A 192 -16.12 1.95 -21.75
C PHE A 192 -16.99 3.07 -22.34
N LYS A 193 -18.10 2.70 -22.99
CA LYS A 193 -19.03 3.62 -23.65
C LYS A 193 -20.07 4.23 -22.70
N ASN A 194 -20.21 3.70 -21.48
CA ASN A 194 -21.23 4.18 -20.54
C ASN A 194 -20.82 5.55 -19.97
N ARG A 195 -21.77 6.49 -19.96
CA ARG A 195 -21.57 7.88 -19.50
C ARG A 195 -22.29 8.18 -18.19
N LYS A 196 -23.06 7.24 -17.63
CA LYS A 196 -23.70 7.39 -16.31
C LYS A 196 -22.61 7.51 -15.24
N THR A 197 -22.85 8.34 -14.23
CA THR A 197 -21.81 8.74 -13.26
C THR A 197 -21.28 7.56 -12.45
N ASP A 198 -22.15 6.64 -12.06
CA ASP A 198 -21.83 5.37 -11.39
C ASP A 198 -20.97 4.46 -12.28
N ALA A 199 -21.36 4.27 -13.53
CA ALA A 199 -20.61 3.46 -14.49
C ALA A 199 -19.23 4.05 -14.83
N VAL A 200 -19.13 5.38 -14.94
CA VAL A 200 -17.84 6.07 -15.12
C VAL A 200 -16.94 5.87 -13.90
N ALA A 201 -17.49 5.96 -12.69
CA ALA A 201 -16.74 5.71 -11.47
C ALA A 201 -16.28 4.24 -11.37
N LEU A 202 -17.15 3.26 -11.64
CA LEU A 202 -16.75 1.84 -11.70
C LEU A 202 -15.67 1.60 -12.75
N LYS A 203 -15.77 2.22 -13.93
CA LYS A 203 -14.73 2.10 -14.95
C LYS A 203 -13.37 2.59 -14.44
N TRP A 204 -13.34 3.74 -13.77
CA TRP A 204 -12.11 4.25 -13.17
C TRP A 204 -11.59 3.38 -12.04
N ALA A 205 -12.47 2.78 -11.23
CA ALA A 205 -12.06 1.79 -10.25
C ALA A 205 -11.35 0.60 -10.91
N MET A 206 -11.94 0.05 -11.98
CA MET A 206 -11.35 -1.09 -12.69
C MET A 206 -10.06 -0.75 -13.41
N ILE A 207 -9.94 0.45 -14.00
CA ILE A 207 -8.68 0.92 -14.58
C ILE A 207 -7.59 1.01 -13.49
N ALA A 208 -7.90 1.60 -12.34
CA ALA A 208 -6.93 1.76 -11.26
C ALA A 208 -6.50 0.40 -10.69
N PHE A 209 -7.45 -0.50 -10.46
CA PHE A 209 -7.18 -1.87 -10.03
C PHE A 209 -6.30 -2.61 -11.05
N PHE A 210 -6.68 -2.60 -12.33
CA PHE A 210 -5.91 -3.28 -13.38
C PHE A 210 -4.48 -2.75 -13.49
N LEU A 211 -4.29 -1.42 -13.43
CA LEU A 211 -2.96 -0.82 -13.46
C LEU A 211 -2.14 -1.15 -12.21
N GLY A 212 -2.77 -1.17 -11.03
CA GLY A 212 -2.11 -1.56 -9.78
C GLY A 212 -1.62 -3.01 -9.82
N GLU A 213 -2.48 -3.93 -10.24
CA GLU A 213 -2.12 -5.35 -10.31
C GLU A 213 -1.07 -5.67 -11.37
N ASN A 214 -1.11 -4.96 -12.51
CA ASN A 214 -0.04 -5.09 -13.48
C ASN A 214 1.26 -4.45 -12.99
N ALA A 215 1.23 -3.44 -12.12
CA ALA A 215 2.43 -2.91 -11.49
C ALA A 215 3.05 -3.95 -10.53
N CYS A 216 2.24 -4.64 -9.73
CA CYS A 216 2.70 -5.77 -8.90
C CYS A 216 3.35 -6.86 -9.78
N ALA A 217 2.67 -7.29 -10.86
CA ALA A 217 3.22 -8.29 -11.77
C ALA A 217 4.52 -7.85 -12.46
N VAL A 218 4.64 -6.57 -12.84
CA VAL A 218 5.87 -6.00 -13.40
C VAL A 218 6.99 -5.96 -12.35
N ASN A 219 6.67 -5.62 -11.09
CA ASN A 219 7.63 -5.64 -9.99
C ASN A 219 8.22 -7.05 -9.81
N PHE A 220 7.36 -8.06 -9.81
CA PHE A 220 7.76 -9.46 -9.70
C PHE A 220 8.60 -9.93 -10.90
N LEU A 221 8.15 -9.68 -12.14
CA LEU A 221 8.78 -10.24 -13.35
C LEU A 221 10.09 -9.55 -13.75
N PHE A 222 10.23 -8.25 -13.49
CA PHE A 222 11.34 -7.45 -14.02
C PHE A 222 12.25 -6.85 -12.95
N TYR A 223 11.80 -6.80 -11.69
CA TYR A 223 12.52 -6.13 -10.61
C TYR A 223 12.73 -7.01 -9.37
N ASP A 224 12.37 -8.30 -9.41
CA ASP A 224 12.46 -9.22 -8.27
C ASP A 224 11.85 -8.60 -6.99
N GLU A 225 10.72 -7.89 -7.13
CA GLU A 225 10.01 -7.15 -6.07
C GLU A 225 10.75 -5.95 -5.45
N GLN A 226 11.91 -5.56 -5.99
CA GLN A 226 12.75 -4.49 -5.42
C GLN A 226 12.31 -3.08 -5.84
N SER A 227 11.41 -2.95 -6.83
CA SER A 227 11.03 -1.64 -7.34
C SER A 227 9.99 -0.98 -6.44
N LEU A 228 10.47 -0.08 -5.57
CA LEU A 228 9.64 0.77 -4.72
C LEU A 228 8.58 1.54 -5.53
N LEU A 229 8.90 1.93 -6.76
CA LEU A 229 7.96 2.62 -7.65
C LEU A 229 6.82 1.70 -8.10
N MET A 230 7.12 0.47 -8.48
CA MET A 230 6.09 -0.47 -8.94
C MET A 230 5.19 -0.89 -7.78
N GLU A 231 5.78 -1.14 -6.61
CA GLU A 231 5.05 -1.40 -5.38
C GLU A 231 4.15 -0.22 -5.00
N TYR A 232 4.66 1.00 -5.13
CA TYR A 232 3.89 2.20 -4.93
C TYR A 232 2.69 2.30 -5.87
N LEU A 233 2.89 2.01 -7.17
CA LEU A 233 1.83 2.03 -8.16
C LEU A 233 0.77 0.95 -7.89
N HIS A 234 1.16 -0.21 -7.38
CA HIS A 234 0.26 -1.25 -6.92
C HIS A 234 -0.62 -0.75 -5.77
N MET A 235 -0.02 -0.33 -4.65
CA MET A 235 -0.76 0.22 -3.49
C MET A 235 -1.68 1.39 -3.89
N TYR A 236 -1.17 2.31 -4.70
CA TYR A 236 -1.94 3.46 -5.17
C TYR A 236 -3.14 3.05 -6.05
N GLY A 237 -2.94 2.08 -6.95
CA GLY A 237 -4.00 1.51 -7.77
C GLY A 237 -5.14 0.94 -6.93
N MET A 238 -4.79 0.21 -5.87
CA MET A 238 -5.75 -0.38 -4.93
C MET A 238 -6.55 0.68 -4.16
N MET A 239 -5.87 1.67 -3.58
CA MET A 239 -6.52 2.77 -2.86
C MET A 239 -7.51 3.54 -3.75
N VAL A 240 -7.09 3.87 -4.98
CA VAL A 240 -7.92 4.60 -5.94
C VAL A 240 -9.10 3.74 -6.41
N SER A 241 -8.86 2.45 -6.64
CA SER A 241 -9.90 1.49 -7.00
C SER A 241 -11.01 1.44 -5.95
N PHE A 242 -10.66 1.21 -4.69
CA PHE A 242 -11.63 1.16 -3.59
C PHE A 242 -12.37 2.48 -3.41
N GLY A 243 -11.69 3.63 -3.58
CA GLY A 243 -12.32 4.95 -3.50
C GLY A 243 -13.37 5.18 -4.59
N PHE A 244 -13.03 4.87 -5.84
CA PHE A 244 -13.99 4.98 -6.95
C PHE A 244 -15.13 3.96 -6.86
N ALA A 245 -14.85 2.73 -6.45
CA ALA A 245 -15.87 1.69 -6.27
C ALA A 245 -16.87 2.09 -5.17
N SER A 246 -16.37 2.59 -4.04
CA SER A 246 -17.19 3.12 -2.95
C SER A 246 -18.06 4.29 -3.41
N TYR A 247 -17.49 5.23 -4.18
CA TYR A 247 -18.24 6.35 -4.73
C TYR A 247 -19.32 5.88 -5.71
N ALA A 248 -18.99 4.94 -6.60
CA ALA A 248 -19.94 4.39 -7.55
C ALA A 248 -21.11 3.71 -6.84
N PHE A 249 -20.83 2.93 -5.80
CA PHE A 249 -21.86 2.30 -4.98
C PHE A 249 -22.78 3.34 -4.31
N MET A 250 -22.22 4.40 -3.73
CA MET A 250 -23.02 5.48 -3.14
C MET A 250 -23.87 6.23 -4.17
N VAL A 251 -23.33 6.50 -5.36
CA VAL A 251 -24.09 7.14 -6.45
C VAL A 251 -25.20 6.22 -6.95
N MET A 252 -24.94 4.92 -7.05
CA MET A 252 -25.92 3.95 -7.48
C MET A 252 -27.06 3.79 -6.47
N LEU A 253 -26.74 3.70 -5.18
CA LEU A 253 -27.75 3.70 -4.11
C LEU A 253 -28.60 4.97 -4.15
N ASP A 254 -27.96 6.14 -4.29
CA ASP A 254 -28.66 7.41 -4.40
C ASP A 254 -29.57 7.49 -5.64
N THR A 255 -29.07 7.14 -6.81
CA THR A 255 -29.81 7.34 -8.08
C THR A 255 -30.85 6.25 -8.36
N ARG A 256 -30.75 5.07 -7.74
CA ARG A 256 -31.60 3.92 -8.08
C ARG A 256 -32.47 3.42 -6.94
N VAL A 257 -32.11 3.73 -5.69
CA VAL A 257 -32.80 3.21 -4.50
C VAL A 257 -33.33 4.35 -3.65
N ILE A 258 -32.46 5.29 -3.26
CA ILE A 258 -32.79 6.29 -2.24
C ILE A 258 -33.48 7.50 -2.86
N GLY A 259 -32.98 8.00 -3.98
CA GLY A 259 -33.45 9.22 -4.63
C GLY A 259 -33.31 10.45 -3.74
N PHE A 260 -32.15 10.71 -3.11
CA PHE A 260 -32.00 11.87 -2.21
C PHE A 260 -31.36 13.09 -2.89
N THR A 261 -30.55 12.92 -3.93
CA THR A 261 -29.89 14.05 -4.62
C THR A 261 -30.77 14.74 -5.65
N ASP A 262 -31.54 13.99 -6.45
CA ASP A 262 -32.40 14.59 -7.49
C ASP A 262 -33.63 15.26 -6.85
N LYS A 263 -33.83 16.56 -7.07
CA LYS A 263 -34.97 17.31 -6.51
C LYS A 263 -36.32 16.84 -7.04
N ASN A 264 -36.35 16.26 -8.24
CA ASN A 264 -37.56 15.81 -8.92
C ASN A 264 -37.98 14.40 -8.49
N GLU A 265 -37.05 13.62 -7.92
CA GLU A 265 -37.36 12.27 -7.44
C GLU A 265 -37.78 12.27 -5.97
N LYS A 266 -38.79 11.45 -5.67
CA LYS A 266 -39.25 11.22 -4.30
C LYS A 266 -38.26 10.31 -3.57
N CYS A 267 -37.72 10.80 -2.47
CA CYS A 267 -36.82 10.01 -1.64
C CYS A 267 -37.57 8.85 -0.97
N ILE A 268 -37.03 7.62 -1.04
CA ILE A 268 -37.66 6.43 -0.44
C ILE A 268 -37.78 6.53 1.08
N LEU A 269 -36.82 7.21 1.72
CA LEU A 269 -36.78 7.41 3.16
C LEU A 269 -37.81 8.43 3.66
N LEU A 270 -38.56 9.08 2.75
CA LEU A 270 -39.57 10.08 3.12
C LEU A 270 -40.65 9.50 4.04
N ALA A 271 -41.04 8.22 3.86
CA ALA A 271 -42.01 7.56 4.72
C ALA A 271 -41.57 7.54 6.19
N ASN A 272 -40.28 7.29 6.43
CA ASN A 272 -39.69 7.27 7.77
C ASN A 272 -39.40 8.69 8.29
N CYS A 273 -38.98 9.61 7.42
CA CYS A 273 -38.63 10.98 7.81
C CYS A 273 -39.87 11.86 8.05
N ARG A 274 -41.01 11.56 7.43
CA ARG A 274 -42.28 12.33 7.38
C ARG A 274 -42.18 13.72 6.76
N GLN A 275 -41.02 14.35 6.77
CA GLN A 275 -40.70 15.63 6.14
C GLN A 275 -39.38 15.52 5.38
N CYS A 276 -39.13 16.39 4.39
CA CYS A 276 -37.90 16.35 3.60
C CYS A 276 -37.42 17.74 3.20
N PHE A 277 -36.09 17.93 3.32
CA PHE A 277 -35.40 19.19 3.02
C PHE A 277 -35.60 19.67 1.56
N LYS A 278 -35.98 18.74 0.65
CA LYS A 278 -36.28 19.06 -0.74
C LYS A 278 -37.55 19.91 -0.89
N TYR A 279 -38.51 19.74 -0.01
CA TYR A 279 -39.84 20.33 -0.13
C TYR A 279 -40.10 21.39 0.96
N GLN A 280 -39.41 21.28 2.10
CA GLN A 280 -39.61 22.13 3.27
C GLN A 280 -38.25 22.41 3.94
N PRO A 281 -38.10 23.52 4.70
CA PRO A 281 -36.84 23.89 5.34
C PRO A 281 -36.57 23.07 6.62
N VAL A 282 -36.44 21.75 6.46
CA VAL A 282 -36.17 20.79 7.54
C VAL A 282 -34.80 20.14 7.37
N SER A 283 -34.20 19.66 8.45
CA SER A 283 -32.91 18.96 8.38
C SER A 283 -33.08 17.56 7.80
N CYS A 284 -32.10 17.12 7.01
CA CYS A 284 -32.12 15.78 6.42
C CYS A 284 -31.59 14.73 7.41
N ASN A 285 -32.36 13.68 7.71
CA ASN A 285 -31.89 12.58 8.58
C ASN A 285 -30.67 11.86 8.00
N LEU A 286 -30.55 11.74 6.67
CA LEU A 286 -29.37 11.18 6.03
C LEU A 286 -28.12 12.00 6.35
N ARG A 287 -28.22 13.34 6.39
CA ARG A 287 -27.11 14.21 6.82
C ARG A 287 -26.71 13.92 8.27
N LEU A 288 -27.69 13.75 9.17
CA LEU A 288 -27.42 13.41 10.58
C LEU A 288 -26.72 12.05 10.71
N MET A 289 -27.13 11.05 9.93
CA MET A 289 -26.44 9.75 9.87
C MET A 289 -24.99 9.92 9.42
N PHE A 290 -24.73 10.70 8.38
CA PHE A 290 -23.36 10.95 7.92
C PHE A 290 -22.53 11.75 8.95
N LEU A 291 -23.13 12.66 9.71
CA LEU A 291 -22.44 13.36 10.81
C LEU A 291 -22.02 12.43 11.95
N TYR A 292 -22.69 11.29 12.11
CA TYR A 292 -22.26 10.23 13.03
C TYR A 292 -21.26 9.26 12.37
N LEU A 293 -21.50 8.89 11.12
CA LEU A 293 -20.68 7.93 10.39
C LEU A 293 -19.27 8.46 10.16
N VAL A 294 -19.11 9.74 9.80
CA VAL A 294 -17.80 10.36 9.54
C VAL A 294 -16.83 10.21 10.71
N PRO A 295 -17.15 10.65 11.96
CA PRO A 295 -16.24 10.49 13.08
C PRO A 295 -16.06 9.01 13.48
N ALA A 296 -17.08 8.17 13.38
CA ALA A 296 -16.94 6.74 13.65
C ALA A 296 -15.95 6.06 12.69
N THR A 297 -16.06 6.35 11.39
CA THR A 297 -15.11 5.86 10.38
C THR A 297 -13.70 6.43 10.61
N ALA A 298 -13.57 7.67 11.09
CA ALA A 298 -12.26 8.27 11.37
C ALA A 298 -11.56 7.59 12.56
N ILE A 299 -12.32 7.16 13.57
CA ILE A 299 -11.79 6.36 14.68
C ILE A 299 -11.27 5.01 14.17
N ILE A 300 -12.05 4.32 13.32
CA ILE A 300 -11.63 3.05 12.72
C ILE A 300 -10.37 3.24 11.85
N ALA A 301 -10.30 4.32 11.08
CA ALA A 301 -9.13 4.67 10.28
C ALA A 301 -7.86 4.88 11.12
N GLY A 302 -8.01 5.23 12.39
CA GLY A 302 -6.90 5.42 13.33
C GLY A 302 -6.32 4.14 13.91
N ILE A 303 -6.98 2.98 13.77
CA ILE A 303 -6.53 1.72 14.37
C ILE A 303 -5.10 1.34 13.91
N PRO A 304 -4.75 1.38 12.61
CA PRO A 304 -3.39 1.04 12.18
C PRO A 304 -2.30 1.98 12.70
N LEU A 305 -2.63 3.19 13.15
CA LEU A 305 -1.64 4.15 13.69
C LEU A 305 -1.00 3.66 14.98
N SER A 306 -1.69 2.83 15.76
CA SER A 306 -1.16 2.22 16.99
C SER A 306 -0.38 0.93 16.76
N GLY A 307 -0.33 0.41 15.53
CA GLY A 307 0.41 -0.79 15.21
C GLY A 307 1.92 -0.58 15.25
N ASP A 308 2.67 -1.54 15.80
CA ASP A 308 4.12 -1.52 15.76
C ASP A 308 4.63 -1.64 14.33
N LEU A 309 5.72 -0.93 14.03
CA LEU A 309 6.39 -1.00 12.73
C LEU A 309 7.64 -1.85 12.87
N ALA A 310 7.67 -3.02 12.23
CA ALA A 310 8.80 -3.94 12.31
C ALA A 310 8.87 -4.82 11.07
N SER A 311 10.05 -4.96 10.48
CA SER A 311 10.24 -5.88 9.35
C SER A 311 10.22 -7.33 9.85
N TYR A 312 9.36 -8.15 9.25
CA TYR A 312 9.31 -9.60 9.46
C TYR A 312 9.53 -10.28 8.12
N PHE A 313 10.50 -11.20 8.05
CA PHE A 313 10.81 -11.96 6.85
C PHE A 313 10.86 -13.44 7.16
N TYR A 314 10.40 -14.24 6.21
CA TYR A 314 10.45 -15.70 6.23
C TYR A 314 10.80 -16.21 4.84
N VAL A 315 11.59 -17.27 4.74
CA VAL A 315 11.81 -17.97 3.47
C VAL A 315 10.98 -19.23 3.47
N GLY A 316 10.17 -19.41 2.45
CA GLY A 316 9.38 -20.63 2.25
C GLY A 316 9.85 -21.41 1.05
N ASP A 317 9.83 -22.74 1.14
CA ASP A 317 10.03 -23.62 -0.01
C ASP A 317 8.69 -23.79 -0.76
N VAL A 318 8.65 -23.33 -2.01
CA VAL A 318 7.50 -23.50 -2.91
C VAL A 318 7.97 -24.31 -4.12
N PHE A 319 7.62 -25.60 -4.12
CA PHE A 319 7.98 -26.57 -5.16
C PHE A 319 9.49 -26.62 -5.49
N GLY A 320 10.34 -26.57 -4.46
CA GLY A 320 11.80 -26.61 -4.61
C GLY A 320 12.43 -25.24 -4.88
N GLY A 321 11.62 -24.17 -4.88
CA GLY A 321 12.08 -22.79 -5.03
C GLY A 321 11.95 -21.99 -3.74
N ASP A 322 13.03 -21.32 -3.35
CA ASP A 322 13.01 -20.40 -2.21
C ASP A 322 12.25 -19.11 -2.58
N VAL A 323 11.21 -18.80 -1.81
CA VAL A 323 10.40 -17.59 -1.91
C VAL A 323 10.50 -16.81 -0.61
N LEU A 324 10.84 -15.53 -0.70
CA LEU A 324 10.86 -14.62 0.45
C LEU A 324 9.45 -14.08 0.67
N PHE A 325 8.94 -14.27 1.88
CA PHE A 325 7.71 -13.66 2.35
C PHE A 325 8.05 -12.64 3.41
N GLY A 326 7.39 -11.49 3.40
CA GLY A 326 7.57 -10.51 4.45
C GLY A 326 6.79 -9.26 4.21
N HIS A 327 6.82 -8.38 5.20
CA HIS A 327 6.17 -7.09 5.11
C HIS A 327 7.19 -6.01 5.36
N PHE A 328 7.57 -5.32 4.28
CA PHE A 328 8.62 -4.33 4.32
C PHE A 328 8.19 -3.13 5.16
N LEU A 329 9.15 -2.51 5.84
CA LEU A 329 8.84 -1.40 6.74
C LEU A 329 8.27 -0.20 5.97
N TYR A 330 8.67 -0.02 4.71
CA TYR A 330 8.17 1.10 3.90
C TYR A 330 6.71 0.88 3.48
N GLN A 331 6.34 -0.38 3.20
CA GLN A 331 4.94 -0.76 2.96
C GLN A 331 4.11 -0.45 4.21
N GLN A 332 4.58 -0.85 5.40
CA GLN A 332 3.91 -0.55 6.66
C GLN A 332 3.73 0.96 6.90
N ILE A 333 4.73 1.80 6.60
CA ILE A 333 4.58 3.26 6.73
C ILE A 333 3.48 3.76 5.79
N ILE A 334 3.47 3.30 4.54
CA ILE A 334 2.46 3.74 3.57
C ILE A 334 1.07 3.25 3.98
N GLU A 335 0.93 1.97 4.28
CA GLU A 335 -0.34 1.30 4.59
C GLU A 335 -0.90 1.71 5.96
N TYR A 336 -0.06 1.72 7.00
CA TYR A 336 -0.53 1.90 8.39
C TYR A 336 -0.53 3.36 8.81
N ARG A 337 0.37 4.19 8.25
CA ARG A 337 0.47 5.60 8.62
C ARG A 337 -0.16 6.49 7.56
N ILE A 338 0.37 6.46 6.34
CA ILE A 338 -0.04 7.41 5.30
C ILE A 338 -1.50 7.18 4.91
N CYS A 339 -1.93 5.94 4.65
CA CYS A 339 -3.31 5.65 4.30
C CYS A 339 -4.28 6.04 5.42
N SER A 340 -3.99 5.65 6.67
CA SER A 340 -4.79 6.03 7.84
C SER A 340 -4.94 7.55 7.99
N LEU A 341 -3.83 8.29 7.94
CA LEU A 341 -3.86 9.75 8.04
C LEU A 341 -4.62 10.39 6.87
N LEU A 342 -4.39 9.90 5.64
CA LEU A 342 -5.07 10.40 4.45
C LEU A 342 -6.59 10.18 4.54
N SER A 343 -7.02 8.99 5.01
CA SER A 343 -8.42 8.70 5.25
C SER A 343 -9.04 9.66 6.28
N ILE A 344 -8.36 9.89 7.41
CA ILE A 344 -8.81 10.82 8.44
C ILE A 344 -8.93 12.25 7.87
N VAL A 345 -7.95 12.72 7.09
CA VAL A 345 -8.00 14.05 6.46
C VAL A 345 -9.23 14.18 5.55
N PHE A 346 -9.49 13.19 4.70
CA PHE A 346 -10.68 13.21 3.85
C PHE A 346 -11.98 13.17 4.65
N LEU A 347 -12.04 12.41 5.74
CA LEU A 347 -13.21 12.37 6.64
C LEU A 347 -13.42 13.70 7.35
N VAL A 348 -12.36 14.37 7.81
CA VAL A 348 -12.44 15.72 8.39
C VAL A 348 -12.99 16.71 7.37
N ILE A 349 -12.53 16.66 6.12
CA ILE A 349 -13.06 17.51 5.05
C ILE A 349 -14.55 17.18 4.81
N ALA A 350 -14.93 15.90 4.73
CA ALA A 350 -16.32 15.49 4.56
C ALA A 350 -17.21 16.04 5.71
N GLY A 351 -16.77 15.87 6.96
CA GLY A 351 -17.46 16.37 8.15
C GLY A 351 -17.58 17.90 8.16
N PHE A 352 -16.52 18.62 7.80
CA PHE A 352 -16.54 20.07 7.67
C PHE A 352 -17.62 20.55 6.68
N TYR A 353 -17.74 19.90 5.52
CA TYR A 353 -18.76 20.26 4.54
C TYR A 353 -20.19 19.99 5.06
N LEU A 354 -20.41 18.88 5.77
CA LEU A 354 -21.71 18.55 6.39
C LEU A 354 -22.10 19.50 7.52
N PHE A 355 -21.11 19.99 8.27
CA PHE A 355 -21.33 20.92 9.37
C PHE A 355 -21.59 22.34 8.86
N LYS A 356 -20.71 22.86 7.99
CA LYS A 356 -20.75 24.25 7.51
C LYS A 356 -21.85 24.51 6.49
N PHE A 357 -22.02 23.63 5.51
CA PHE A 357 -22.95 23.84 4.39
C PHE A 357 -24.23 23.03 4.50
N ARG A 358 -24.42 22.32 5.62
CA ARG A 358 -25.60 21.52 5.92
C ARG A 358 -25.98 20.58 4.77
N GLU A 359 -27.24 20.56 4.33
CA GLU A 359 -27.74 19.67 3.28
C GLU A 359 -27.10 19.97 1.91
N MET A 360 -26.72 21.23 1.67
CA MET A 360 -26.00 21.63 0.45
C MET A 360 -24.57 21.07 0.41
N GLY A 361 -24.03 20.66 1.56
CA GLY A 361 -22.72 20.01 1.68
C GLY A 361 -22.71 18.52 1.33
N LEU A 362 -23.88 17.85 1.31
CA LEU A 362 -23.98 16.40 1.07
C LEU A 362 -23.27 15.91 -0.22
N PRO A 363 -23.42 16.58 -1.39
CA PRO A 363 -22.77 16.13 -2.61
C PRO A 363 -21.23 16.13 -2.52
N VAL A 364 -20.66 17.12 -1.84
CA VAL A 364 -19.21 17.24 -1.66
C VAL A 364 -18.72 16.29 -0.57
N ALA A 365 -19.44 16.19 0.54
CA ALA A 365 -19.13 15.26 1.61
C ALA A 365 -19.13 13.80 1.13
N LYS A 366 -20.07 13.43 0.25
CA LYS A 366 -20.10 12.10 -0.39
C LYS A 366 -18.81 11.78 -1.16
N ILE A 367 -18.24 12.76 -1.86
CA ILE A 367 -16.99 12.60 -2.62
C ILE A 367 -15.84 12.32 -1.66
N TYR A 368 -15.64 13.17 -0.65
CA TYR A 368 -14.55 13.01 0.30
C TYR A 368 -14.72 11.78 1.19
N PHE A 369 -15.94 11.45 1.59
CA PHE A 369 -16.22 10.22 2.34
C PHE A 369 -15.86 8.98 1.51
N ALA A 370 -16.25 8.92 0.24
CA ALA A 370 -15.84 7.82 -0.63
C ALA A 370 -14.32 7.80 -0.89
N ALA A 371 -13.69 8.97 -1.04
CA ALA A 371 -12.24 9.09 -1.18
C ALA A 371 -11.50 8.59 0.08
N ALA A 372 -12.08 8.75 1.27
CA ALA A 372 -11.53 8.24 2.52
C ALA A 372 -11.59 6.72 2.64
N LEU A 373 -12.64 6.11 2.08
CA LEU A 373 -12.83 4.66 2.13
C LEU A 373 -11.75 3.88 1.37
N GLY A 374 -11.16 4.47 0.33
CA GLY A 374 -10.04 3.87 -0.41
C GLY A 374 -8.82 3.54 0.47
N PRO A 375 -8.10 4.55 0.99
CA PRO A 375 -7.00 4.36 1.94
C PRO A 375 -7.42 3.57 3.18
N LEU A 376 -8.64 3.80 3.69
CA LEU A 376 -9.13 3.07 4.85
C LEU A 376 -9.15 1.56 4.62
N PHE A 377 -9.86 1.11 3.58
CA PHE A 377 -10.06 -0.31 3.36
C PHE A 377 -8.73 -0.99 3.05
N PHE A 378 -7.91 -0.40 2.18
CA PHE A 378 -6.60 -0.97 1.85
C PHE A 378 -5.68 -1.03 3.07
N GLY A 379 -5.47 0.10 3.76
CA GLY A 379 -4.55 0.18 4.90
C GLY A 379 -5.00 -0.66 6.10
N LEU A 380 -6.29 -0.67 6.42
CA LEU A 380 -6.83 -1.48 7.52
C LEU A 380 -6.78 -2.98 7.21
N MET A 381 -7.09 -3.37 5.98
CA MET A 381 -7.03 -4.77 5.55
C MET A 381 -5.60 -5.31 5.66
N ARG A 382 -4.63 -4.60 5.07
CA ARG A 382 -3.21 -4.97 5.13
C ARG A 382 -2.70 -5.01 6.57
N PHE A 383 -3.05 -4.01 7.38
CA PHE A 383 -2.74 -4.02 8.81
C PHE A 383 -3.24 -5.28 9.51
N ILE A 384 -4.53 -5.63 9.34
CA ILE A 384 -5.10 -6.82 9.98
C ILE A 384 -4.42 -8.10 9.48
N MET A 385 -4.20 -8.25 8.17
CA MET A 385 -3.62 -9.47 7.61
C MET A 385 -2.20 -9.71 8.10
N PHE A 386 -1.32 -8.70 8.04
CA PHE A 386 0.08 -8.86 8.43
C PHE A 386 0.30 -8.91 9.94
N GLU A 387 -0.58 -8.31 10.74
CA GLU A 387 -0.52 -8.46 12.20
C GLU A 387 -1.07 -9.81 12.66
N VAL A 388 -2.18 -10.28 12.07
CA VAL A 388 -2.78 -11.58 12.42
C VAL A 388 -1.90 -12.74 11.95
N TYR A 389 -1.32 -12.65 10.75
CA TYR A 389 -0.51 -13.70 10.14
C TYR A 389 1.00 -13.45 10.22
N ARG A 390 1.47 -12.64 11.20
CA ARG A 390 2.89 -12.33 11.41
C ARG A 390 3.80 -13.56 11.53
N GLY A 391 3.28 -14.68 12.05
CA GLY A 391 4.02 -15.94 12.18
C GLY A 391 4.01 -16.83 10.94
N ASN A 392 3.13 -16.58 9.97
CA ASN A 392 3.08 -17.29 8.70
C ASN A 392 2.52 -16.35 7.60
N PRO A 393 3.36 -15.46 7.05
CA PRO A 393 2.93 -14.42 6.11
C PRO A 393 2.37 -14.96 4.80
N LEU A 394 2.59 -16.24 4.45
CA LEU A 394 1.94 -16.88 3.30
C LEU A 394 0.42 -16.71 3.34
N TRP A 395 -0.18 -16.78 4.53
CA TRP A 395 -1.62 -16.60 4.68
C TRP A 395 -2.05 -15.15 4.47
N ALA A 396 -1.23 -14.17 4.84
CA ALA A 396 -1.53 -12.77 4.54
C ALA A 396 -1.62 -12.55 3.02
N GLU A 397 -0.61 -13.01 2.28
CA GLU A 397 -0.56 -12.94 0.81
C GLU A 397 -1.73 -13.68 0.16
N ALA A 398 -2.00 -14.92 0.60
CA ALA A 398 -3.12 -15.70 0.05
C ALA A 398 -4.47 -15.01 0.28
N TRP A 399 -4.69 -14.45 1.47
CA TRP A 399 -5.93 -13.76 1.80
C TRP A 399 -6.09 -12.45 1.04
N GLU A 400 -5.01 -11.70 0.84
CA GLU A 400 -5.03 -10.50 0.00
C GLU A 400 -5.57 -10.83 -1.40
N GLU A 401 -4.95 -11.80 -2.08
CA GLU A 401 -5.35 -12.24 -3.42
C GLU A 401 -6.82 -12.74 -3.46
N ILE A 402 -7.26 -13.47 -2.44
CA ILE A 402 -8.65 -13.93 -2.32
C ILE A 402 -9.63 -12.76 -2.12
N THR A 403 -9.28 -11.79 -1.28
CA THR A 403 -10.16 -10.64 -1.02
C THR A 403 -10.29 -9.73 -2.24
N GLU A 404 -9.24 -9.57 -3.03
CA GLU A 404 -9.28 -8.87 -4.31
C GLU A 404 -10.16 -9.59 -5.33
N PHE A 405 -10.06 -10.92 -5.39
CA PHE A 405 -10.94 -11.73 -6.23
C PHE A 405 -12.42 -11.56 -5.85
N ILE A 406 -12.73 -11.57 -4.55
CA ILE A 406 -14.09 -11.32 -4.05
C ILE A 406 -14.56 -9.90 -4.42
N PHE A 407 -13.69 -8.90 -4.27
CA PHE A 407 -13.99 -7.52 -4.63
C PHE A 407 -14.34 -7.37 -6.12
N ILE A 408 -13.54 -7.94 -7.02
CA ILE A 408 -13.80 -7.91 -8.46
C ILE A 408 -15.03 -8.72 -8.82
N GLY A 409 -15.24 -9.88 -8.19
CA GLY A 409 -16.46 -10.69 -8.34
C GLY A 409 -17.72 -9.92 -7.92
N PHE A 410 -17.65 -9.17 -6.83
CA PHE A 410 -18.74 -8.32 -6.37
C PHE A 410 -19.04 -7.18 -7.36
N ILE A 411 -18.02 -6.54 -7.92
CA ILE A 411 -18.22 -5.51 -8.96
C ILE A 411 -18.81 -6.10 -10.23
N LEU A 412 -18.36 -7.29 -10.64
CA LEU A 412 -18.97 -8.02 -11.77
C LEU A 412 -20.45 -8.30 -11.50
N TRP A 413 -20.78 -8.79 -10.31
CA TRP A 413 -22.16 -9.03 -9.89
C TRP A 413 -23.00 -7.75 -9.90
N ILE A 414 -22.48 -6.65 -9.35
CA ILE A 414 -23.10 -5.32 -9.43
C ILE A 414 -23.37 -4.95 -10.89
N VAL A 415 -22.36 -5.02 -11.74
CA VAL A 415 -22.48 -4.60 -13.14
C VAL A 415 -23.44 -5.50 -13.91
N TRP A 416 -23.57 -6.77 -13.54
CA TRP A 416 -24.51 -7.72 -14.16
C TRP A 416 -25.95 -7.54 -13.69
N TRP A 417 -26.19 -7.46 -12.37
CA TRP A 417 -27.52 -7.33 -11.78
C TRP A 417 -28.13 -5.95 -12.05
N TRP A 418 -27.29 -4.92 -11.98
CA TRP A 418 -27.71 -3.54 -12.18
C TRP A 418 -27.54 -3.08 -13.63
N ARG A 419 -27.60 -4.00 -14.61
CA ARG A 419 -27.84 -3.66 -16.01
C ARG A 419 -29.26 -3.14 -16.17
N GLY A 420 -29.39 -1.83 -16.37
CA GLY A 420 -30.58 -1.32 -17.05
C GLY A 420 -30.67 -1.90 -18.46
N PRO A 421 -31.84 -1.81 -19.13
CA PRO A 421 -32.07 -2.32 -20.49
C PRO A 421 -31.07 -1.78 -21.54
N ASP A 422 -30.33 -0.71 -21.24
CA ASP A 422 -29.37 -0.05 -22.12
C ASP A 422 -27.94 -0.67 -22.12
N MET A 423 -27.61 -1.60 -21.23
CA MET A 423 -26.31 -2.29 -21.20
C MET A 423 -26.37 -3.61 -21.99
N GLN A 424 -26.51 -3.51 -23.32
CA GLN A 424 -26.42 -4.67 -24.21
C GLN A 424 -24.96 -5.05 -24.47
N PHE A 425 -24.63 -6.34 -24.33
CA PHE A 425 -23.36 -6.89 -24.78
C PHE A 425 -23.24 -6.80 -26.30
N PRO A 426 -22.02 -6.71 -26.87
CA PRO A 426 -21.81 -6.79 -28.32
C PRO A 426 -22.38 -8.07 -28.96
N PHE A 427 -22.61 -9.12 -28.15
CA PHE A 427 -23.04 -10.44 -28.59
C PHE A 427 -24.49 -10.80 -28.24
N SER A 428 -25.28 -9.90 -27.62
CA SER A 428 -26.71 -10.17 -27.48
C SER A 428 -27.39 -9.88 -28.81
N SER A 429 -27.53 -10.91 -29.65
CA SER A 429 -28.41 -10.86 -30.80
C SER A 429 -29.81 -10.43 -30.32
N LYS A 430 -30.39 -9.45 -31.01
CA LYS A 430 -31.80 -9.07 -30.87
C LYS A 430 -32.64 -10.34 -31.04
N LYS A 431 -33.10 -10.95 -29.95
CA LYS A 431 -34.30 -11.79 -30.02
C LYS A 431 -35.50 -10.85 -29.97
N ARG A 432 -36.26 -10.90 -31.06
CA ARG A 432 -37.51 -10.18 -31.32
C ARG A 432 -38.58 -10.52 -30.29
#